data_AF-A0A5N0V360-F1
#
_entry.id   AF-A0A5N0V360-F1
#
_cell.length_a   1.000
_cell.length_b   1.000
_cell.length_c   1.000
_cell.angle_alpha   90.00
_cell.angle_beta   90.00
_cell.angle_gamma   90.00
#
_symmetry.space_group_name_H-M   'P 1'
#
loop_
_entity.id
_entity.type
_entity.pdbx_description
1 polymer ?
#
loop_
_entity_poly.entity_id
_entity_poly.type
_entity_poly.pdbx_seq_one_letter_code
_entity_poly.pdbx_strand_id
1 'polypeptide(L)'
;MTEPEAARQDVVVRNHLEEPELGAIVSRYVTPDTRYLKLGHAGVLGMNHAERAEFGHALAVDARAITDHELTELLDYDWRARLTAGWLIALDRRTAHRGRVRELFLASEDEGAGQGYCIALARFGTSEDATILGEYLDKYLPRIDLNLEQFWALGALLYLDSELGSDEATQYLEGGWQKWLASGPTMQLIPDVEFHLMRKLCYLAEQWMNTVS
;
A
#
# COMPACT_ATOMS: atom_id res chain seq x y z
N MET A 1 45.16 2.26 -18.71
CA MET A 1 44.49 2.61 -17.45
C MET A 1 43.10 2.05 -17.52
N THR A 2 42.89 0.89 -16.93
CA THR A 2 41.60 0.20 -16.80
C THR A 2 40.87 0.78 -15.58
N GLU A 3 39.64 1.25 -15.76
CA GLU A 3 38.72 1.63 -14.68
C GLU A 3 38.43 0.42 -13.78
N PRO A 4 38.23 0.63 -12.46
CA PRO A 4 37.88 -0.46 -11.57
C PRO A 4 36.41 -0.84 -11.77
N GLU A 5 36.19 -2.13 -12.00
CA GLU A 5 34.89 -2.80 -12.02
C GLU A 5 34.26 -2.64 -10.63
N ALA A 6 33.23 -1.80 -10.53
CA ALA A 6 32.44 -1.66 -9.32
C ALA A 6 31.82 -3.02 -8.98
N ALA A 7 32.17 -3.55 -7.81
CA ALA A 7 31.58 -4.76 -7.26
C ALA A 7 30.05 -4.61 -7.24
N ARG A 8 29.36 -5.32 -8.14
CA ARG A 8 27.94 -5.61 -7.97
C ARG A 8 27.82 -6.36 -6.65
N GLN A 9 27.24 -5.73 -5.64
CA GLN A 9 26.82 -6.45 -4.44
C GLN A 9 25.80 -7.49 -4.90
N ASP A 10 26.10 -8.77 -4.66
CA ASP A 10 25.13 -9.84 -4.83
C ASP A 10 23.95 -9.56 -3.88
N VAL A 11 22.84 -9.07 -4.43
CA VAL A 11 21.59 -8.97 -3.68
C VAL A 11 21.14 -10.41 -3.41
N VAL A 12 21.24 -10.83 -2.16
CA VAL A 12 20.72 -12.14 -1.74
C VAL A 12 19.20 -12.09 -1.88
N VAL A 13 18.69 -12.76 -2.90
CA VAL A 13 17.24 -12.93 -3.08
C VAL A 13 16.75 -13.88 -2.00
N ARG A 14 15.99 -13.34 -1.04
CA ARG A 14 15.35 -14.15 0.01
C ARG A 14 14.46 -15.22 -0.59
N ASN A 15 14.40 -16.38 0.04
CA ASN A 15 13.58 -17.49 -0.44
C ASN A 15 12.85 -18.16 0.73
N HIS A 16 11.55 -17.92 0.82
CA HIS A 16 10.70 -18.50 1.88
C HIS A 16 10.61 -20.04 1.84
N LEU A 17 11.01 -20.69 0.73
CA LEU A 17 11.14 -22.15 0.66
C LEU A 17 12.40 -22.68 1.34
N GLU A 18 13.41 -21.82 1.49
CA GLU A 18 14.71 -22.14 2.10
C GLU A 18 14.85 -21.54 3.51
N GLU A 19 14.00 -20.58 3.86
CA GLU A 19 13.91 -19.91 5.16
C GLU A 19 12.62 -20.35 5.90
N PRO A 20 12.65 -21.36 6.79
CA PRO A 20 11.43 -21.94 7.37
C PRO A 20 10.56 -20.95 8.15
N GLU A 21 11.17 -20.00 8.85
CA GLU A 21 10.44 -18.97 9.61
C GLU A 21 9.70 -18.03 8.67
N LEU A 22 10.38 -17.47 7.66
CA LEU A 22 9.74 -16.66 6.62
C LEU A 22 8.66 -17.46 5.86
N GLY A 23 8.92 -18.74 5.57
CA GLY A 23 7.94 -19.65 4.95
C GLY A 23 6.66 -19.79 5.77
N ALA A 24 6.77 -19.91 7.10
CA ALA A 24 5.62 -19.97 7.99
C ALA A 24 4.84 -18.65 8.01
N ILE A 25 5.54 -17.51 8.05
CA ILE A 25 4.94 -16.17 8.02
C ILE A 25 4.20 -15.93 6.69
N VAL A 26 4.83 -16.23 5.55
CA VAL A 26 4.22 -16.10 4.21
C VAL A 26 3.01 -17.01 4.07
N SER A 27 3.14 -18.28 4.50
CA SER A 27 2.06 -19.26 4.43
C SER A 27 0.84 -18.80 5.23
N ARG A 28 1.07 -18.24 6.43
CA ARG A 28 0.03 -17.79 7.34
C ARG A 28 -0.62 -16.48 6.91
N TYR A 29 0.17 -15.51 6.45
CA TYR A 29 -0.33 -14.15 6.30
C TYR A 29 -0.55 -13.74 4.85
N VAL A 30 0.19 -14.28 3.88
CA VAL A 30 0.20 -13.76 2.49
C VAL A 30 -0.56 -14.67 1.53
N THR A 31 -0.39 -15.98 1.65
CA THR A 31 -0.96 -16.96 0.71
C THR A 31 -2.33 -17.57 1.05
N PRO A 32 -2.90 -17.49 2.28
CA PRO A 32 -4.18 -18.14 2.55
C PRO A 32 -5.25 -17.71 1.54
N ASP A 33 -5.89 -18.66 0.88
CA ASP A 33 -6.90 -18.43 -0.17
C ASP A 33 -6.55 -17.31 -1.16
N THR A 34 -5.28 -17.29 -1.59
CA THR A 34 -4.71 -16.28 -2.49
C THR A 34 -4.94 -14.83 -2.02
N ARG A 35 -4.88 -14.59 -0.70
CA ARG A 35 -5.16 -13.30 -0.05
C ARG A 35 -4.55 -12.09 -0.76
N TYR A 36 -3.28 -12.12 -1.17
CA TYR A 36 -2.66 -10.98 -1.85
C TYR A 36 -3.41 -10.57 -3.15
N LEU A 37 -4.00 -11.52 -3.89
CA LEU A 37 -4.84 -11.22 -5.07
C LEU A 37 -6.16 -10.57 -4.69
N LYS A 38 -6.74 -10.97 -3.56
CA LYS A 38 -7.97 -10.39 -3.02
C LYS A 38 -7.75 -8.96 -2.54
N LEU A 39 -6.59 -8.69 -1.93
CA LEU A 39 -6.19 -7.38 -1.42
C LEU A 39 -5.78 -6.40 -2.53
N GLY A 40 -5.07 -6.89 -3.54
CA GLY A 40 -4.57 -6.09 -4.65
C GLY A 40 -5.67 -5.52 -5.53
N HIS A 41 -5.40 -4.36 -6.12
CA HIS A 41 -6.29 -3.61 -7.02
C HIS A 41 -7.73 -3.44 -6.48
N ALA A 42 -7.88 -3.29 -5.16
CA ALA A 42 -9.17 -3.28 -4.46
C ALA A 42 -10.09 -4.48 -4.78
N GLY A 43 -9.54 -5.67 -5.02
CA GLY A 43 -10.30 -6.88 -5.31
C GLY A 43 -11.40 -7.20 -4.30
N VAL A 44 -11.19 -6.85 -3.02
CA VAL A 44 -12.19 -6.97 -1.94
C VAL A 44 -13.51 -6.24 -2.23
N LEU A 45 -13.51 -5.20 -3.06
CA LEU A 45 -14.74 -4.48 -3.42
C LEU A 45 -15.60 -5.24 -4.44
N GLY A 46 -15.00 -6.16 -5.20
CA GLY A 46 -15.71 -7.03 -6.14
C GLY A 46 -16.37 -8.23 -5.47
N MET A 47 -16.02 -8.54 -4.23
CA MET A 47 -16.62 -9.63 -3.45
C MET A 47 -18.08 -9.33 -3.11
N ASN A 48 -18.89 -10.40 -3.04
CA ASN A 48 -20.22 -10.29 -2.47
C ASN A 48 -20.15 -9.99 -0.95
N HIS A 49 -21.28 -9.60 -0.36
CA HIS A 49 -21.31 -9.14 1.04
C HIS A 49 -20.84 -10.20 2.05
N ALA A 50 -21.27 -11.46 1.88
CA ALA A 50 -20.94 -12.53 2.82
C ALA A 50 -19.46 -12.90 2.74
N GLU A 51 -18.95 -13.08 1.52
CA GLU A 51 -17.54 -13.37 1.26
C GLU A 51 -16.63 -12.25 1.80
N ARG A 52 -16.99 -10.99 1.56
CA ARG A 52 -16.23 -9.84 2.05
C ARG A 52 -16.22 -9.74 3.58
N ALA A 53 -17.32 -10.10 4.23
CA ALA A 53 -17.41 -10.08 5.69
C ALA A 53 -16.53 -11.18 6.31
N GLU A 54 -16.57 -12.40 5.76
CA GLU A 54 -15.74 -13.53 6.20
C GLU A 54 -14.25 -13.23 5.99
N PHE A 55 -13.89 -12.77 4.79
CA PHE A 55 -12.51 -12.38 4.47
C PHE A 55 -12.00 -11.29 5.40
N GLY A 56 -12.81 -10.26 5.61
CA GLY A 56 -12.48 -9.13 6.48
C GLY A 56 -12.28 -9.53 7.94
N HIS A 57 -13.14 -10.40 8.46
CA HIS A 57 -13.00 -10.92 9.82
C HIS A 57 -11.68 -11.71 9.98
N ALA A 58 -11.38 -12.62 9.06
CA ALA A 58 -10.13 -13.39 9.10
C ALA A 58 -8.90 -12.48 9.03
N LEU A 59 -8.93 -11.46 8.17
CA LEU A 59 -7.84 -10.48 8.05
C LEU A 59 -7.68 -9.65 9.33
N ALA A 60 -8.78 -9.27 9.98
CA ALA A 60 -8.75 -8.52 11.23
C ALA A 60 -8.19 -9.34 12.40
N VAL A 61 -8.53 -10.64 12.47
CA VAL A 61 -7.93 -11.56 13.44
C VAL A 61 -6.42 -11.63 13.22
N ASP A 62 -5.97 -11.76 11.97
CA ASP A 62 -4.54 -11.80 11.66
C ASP A 62 -3.83 -10.48 11.96
N ALA A 63 -4.46 -9.33 11.71
CA ALA A 63 -3.90 -8.02 12.03
C ALA A 63 -3.68 -7.82 13.54
N ARG A 64 -4.53 -8.44 14.38
CA ARG A 64 -4.35 -8.50 15.83
C ARG A 64 -3.26 -9.47 16.26
N ALA A 65 -3.13 -10.59 15.56
CA ALA A 65 -2.24 -11.68 15.95
C ALA A 65 -0.79 -11.48 15.50
N ILE A 66 -0.56 -10.85 14.34
CA ILE A 66 0.77 -10.66 13.77
C ILE A 66 1.63 -9.75 14.66
N THR A 67 2.89 -10.14 14.85
CA THR A 67 3.88 -9.39 15.63
C THR A 67 4.59 -8.33 14.79
N ASP A 68 5.23 -7.37 15.46
CA ASP A 68 6.04 -6.35 14.77
C ASP A 68 7.22 -6.98 14.00
N HIS A 69 7.82 -8.04 14.55
CA HIS A 69 8.91 -8.75 13.87
C HIS A 69 8.41 -9.40 12.57
N GLU A 70 7.28 -10.11 12.59
CA GLU A 70 6.70 -10.73 11.40
C GLU A 70 6.28 -9.69 10.36
N LEU A 71 5.79 -8.52 10.79
CA LEU A 71 5.52 -7.39 9.88
C LEU A 71 6.80 -6.89 9.21
N THR A 72 7.91 -6.78 9.95
CA THR A 72 9.22 -6.44 9.37
C THR A 72 9.66 -7.48 8.36
N GLU A 73 9.55 -8.77 8.68
CA GLU A 73 9.89 -9.86 7.75
C GLU A 73 9.09 -9.78 6.43
N LEU A 74 7.79 -9.46 6.51
CA LEU A 74 6.96 -9.29 5.31
C LEU A 74 7.31 -8.03 4.51
N LEU A 75 7.62 -6.92 5.18
CA LEU A 75 8.02 -5.67 4.53
C LEU A 75 9.37 -5.80 3.80
N ASP A 76 10.26 -6.64 4.32
CA ASP A 76 11.60 -6.87 3.77
C ASP A 76 11.66 -7.99 2.74
N TYR A 77 10.51 -8.56 2.35
CA TYR A 77 10.43 -9.65 1.39
C TYR A 77 10.02 -9.16 -0.02
N ASP A 78 9.01 -9.78 -0.63
CA ASP A 78 8.52 -9.45 -1.98
C ASP A 78 7.32 -8.49 -1.95
N TRP A 79 6.90 -8.02 -3.13
CA TRP A 79 5.78 -7.08 -3.25
C TRP A 79 4.44 -7.63 -2.74
N ARG A 80 4.21 -8.96 -2.77
CA ARG A 80 2.97 -9.59 -2.28
C ARG A 80 2.92 -9.57 -0.76
N ALA A 81 4.06 -9.87 -0.14
CA ALA A 81 4.24 -9.78 1.30
C ALA A 81 4.09 -8.33 1.77
N ARG A 82 4.72 -7.38 1.07
CA ARG A 82 4.61 -5.93 1.37
C ARG A 82 3.18 -5.40 1.24
N LEU A 83 2.47 -5.74 0.16
CA LEU A 83 1.05 -5.38 -0.03
C LEU A 83 0.22 -5.87 1.16
N THR A 84 0.40 -7.14 1.54
CA THR A 84 -0.30 -7.77 2.66
C THR A 84 0.04 -7.10 3.99
N ALA A 85 1.32 -6.85 4.26
CA ALA A 85 1.78 -6.17 5.46
C ALA A 85 1.19 -4.76 5.59
N GLY A 86 1.15 -4.00 4.48
CA GLY A 86 0.50 -2.70 4.43
C GLY A 86 -0.96 -2.75 4.87
N TRP A 87 -1.72 -3.74 4.38
CA TRP A 87 -3.09 -3.96 4.85
C TRP A 87 -3.19 -4.31 6.34
N LEU A 88 -2.38 -5.24 6.85
CA LEU A 88 -2.39 -5.63 8.26
C LEU A 88 -2.04 -4.44 9.18
N ILE A 89 -1.03 -3.64 8.78
CA ILE A 89 -0.65 -2.38 9.45
C ILE A 89 -1.80 -1.38 9.45
N ALA A 90 -2.51 -1.24 8.33
CA ALA A 90 -3.62 -0.30 8.16
C ALA A 90 -4.84 -0.68 9.02
N LEU A 91 -5.14 -1.98 9.11
CA LEU A 91 -6.23 -2.50 9.92
C LEU A 91 -6.02 -2.14 11.39
N ASP A 92 -4.89 -2.54 11.98
CA ASP A 92 -4.60 -2.31 13.40
C ASP A 92 -3.83 -1.01 13.71
N ARG A 93 -3.78 -0.09 12.74
CA ARG A 93 -3.15 1.24 12.85
C ARG A 93 -1.75 1.21 13.50
N ARG A 94 -0.89 0.30 13.05
CA ARG A 94 0.47 0.07 13.58
C ARG A 94 1.44 1.19 13.17
N THR A 95 1.26 2.40 13.71
CA THR A 95 2.02 3.62 13.35
C THR A 95 3.53 3.53 13.61
N ALA A 96 3.98 2.60 14.45
CA ALA A 96 5.42 2.33 14.65
C ALA A 96 6.14 1.94 13.35
N HIS A 97 5.42 1.39 12.36
CA HIS A 97 5.97 1.02 11.06
C HIS A 97 5.93 2.16 10.02
N ARG A 98 5.43 3.36 10.37
CA ARG A 98 5.33 4.51 9.44
C ARG A 98 6.67 4.81 8.77
N GLY A 99 7.77 4.80 9.53
CA GLY A 99 9.11 5.06 8.99
C GLY A 99 9.51 4.06 7.90
N ARG A 100 9.29 2.76 8.13
CA ARG A 100 9.60 1.71 7.16
C ARG A 100 8.67 1.75 5.94
N VAL A 101 7.37 2.02 6.17
CA VAL A 101 6.40 2.23 5.09
C VAL A 101 6.81 3.40 4.20
N ARG A 102 7.20 4.55 4.78
CA ARG A 102 7.72 5.71 4.06
C ARG A 102 8.94 5.34 3.21
N GLU A 103 9.92 4.70 3.81
CA GLU A 103 11.17 4.32 3.13
C GLU A 103 10.89 3.46 1.88
N LEU A 104 10.12 2.38 2.06
CA LEU A 104 9.78 1.46 0.97
C LEU A 104 8.90 2.13 -0.09
N PHE A 105 7.92 2.94 0.33
CA PHE A 105 7.03 3.65 -0.58
C PHE A 105 7.78 4.65 -1.46
N LEU A 106 8.71 5.41 -0.87
CA LEU A 106 9.51 6.38 -1.61
C LEU A 106 10.65 5.75 -2.42
N ALA A 107 11.09 4.53 -2.10
CA ALA A 107 12.03 3.79 -2.93
C ALA A 107 11.36 3.34 -4.24
N SER A 108 10.10 2.91 -4.18
CA SER A 108 9.26 2.46 -5.31
C SER A 108 9.98 1.48 -6.26
N GLU A 109 10.69 0.51 -5.68
CA GLU A 109 11.47 -0.47 -6.46
C GLU A 109 10.61 -1.59 -7.05
N ASP A 110 9.38 -1.80 -6.54
CA ASP A 110 8.51 -2.91 -6.94
C ASP A 110 7.08 -2.46 -7.29
N GLU A 111 6.61 -2.85 -8.48
CA GLU A 111 5.20 -2.73 -8.88
C GLU A 111 4.32 -3.67 -8.03
N GLY A 112 3.25 -3.16 -7.39
CA GLY A 112 2.21 -3.99 -6.76
C GLY A 112 2.02 -3.84 -5.25
N ALA A 113 2.90 -3.13 -4.54
CA ALA A 113 2.79 -2.91 -3.09
C ALA A 113 2.22 -1.53 -2.68
N GLY A 114 2.15 -0.57 -3.61
CA GLY A 114 1.82 0.83 -3.32
C GLY A 114 0.47 1.03 -2.63
N GLN A 115 -0.53 0.23 -3.00
CA GLN A 115 -1.87 0.25 -2.43
C GLN A 115 -1.82 -0.05 -0.94
N GLY A 116 -1.00 -1.03 -0.53
CA GLY A 116 -0.82 -1.41 0.86
C GLY A 116 -0.24 -0.27 1.70
N TYR A 117 0.71 0.47 1.14
CA TYR A 117 1.28 1.65 1.81
C TYR A 117 0.29 2.82 1.86
N CYS A 118 -0.40 3.08 0.75
CA CYS A 118 -1.38 4.17 0.67
C CYS A 118 -2.54 3.97 1.66
N ILE A 119 -3.06 2.74 1.81
CA ILE A 119 -4.10 2.48 2.80
C ILE A 119 -3.57 2.57 4.24
N ALA A 120 -2.33 2.14 4.50
CA ALA A 120 -1.71 2.30 5.82
C ALA A 120 -1.60 3.78 6.23
N LEU A 121 -1.05 4.62 5.35
CA LEU A 121 -0.91 6.06 5.57
C LEU A 121 -2.28 6.75 5.73
N ALA A 122 -3.25 6.42 4.87
CA ALA A 122 -4.61 6.91 4.99
C ALA A 122 -5.26 6.55 6.35
N ARG A 123 -4.97 5.34 6.86
CA ARG A 123 -5.51 4.85 8.14
C ARG A 123 -4.79 5.38 9.37
N PHE A 124 -3.54 5.83 9.23
CA PHE A 124 -2.83 6.55 10.27
C PHE A 124 -3.42 7.95 10.48
N GLY A 125 -3.79 8.62 9.39
CA GLY A 125 -4.71 9.77 9.44
C GLY A 125 -4.11 11.05 9.99
N THR A 126 -2.81 11.29 9.80
CA THR A 126 -2.12 12.50 10.30
C THR A 126 -1.56 13.35 9.16
N SER A 127 -1.22 14.61 9.47
CA SER A 127 -0.57 15.51 8.50
C SER A 127 0.81 15.00 8.06
N GLU A 128 1.50 14.22 8.90
CA GLU A 128 2.74 13.54 8.53
C GLU A 128 2.50 12.52 7.41
N ASP A 129 1.39 11.79 7.47
CA ASP A 129 1.01 10.81 6.46
C ASP A 129 0.65 11.49 5.13
N ALA A 130 -0.03 12.64 5.19
CA ALA A 130 -0.28 13.48 4.01
C ALA A 130 1.02 14.00 3.38
N THR A 131 1.99 14.41 4.20
CA THR A 131 3.32 14.83 3.71
C THR A 131 4.03 13.69 2.98
N ILE A 132 3.99 12.47 3.51
CA ILE A 132 4.60 11.29 2.86
C ILE A 132 3.96 11.01 1.49
N LEU A 133 2.64 11.12 1.39
CA LEU A 133 1.91 10.95 0.12
C LEU A 133 2.27 12.05 -0.89
N GLY A 134 2.39 13.30 -0.43
CA GLY A 134 2.86 14.43 -1.25
C GLY A 134 4.27 14.21 -1.79
N GLU A 135 5.22 13.81 -0.94
CA GLU A 135 6.60 13.51 -1.35
C GLU A 135 6.67 12.42 -2.44
N TYR A 136 5.81 11.40 -2.34
CA TYR A 136 5.70 10.38 -3.39
C TYR A 136 5.15 10.97 -4.69
N LEU A 137 4.08 11.76 -4.62
CA LEU A 137 3.45 12.40 -5.78
C LEU A 137 4.42 13.37 -6.47
N ASP A 138 5.15 14.19 -5.72
CA ASP A 138 6.21 15.07 -6.26
C ASP A 138 7.24 14.27 -7.06
N LYS A 139 7.64 13.10 -6.55
CA LYS A 139 8.69 12.27 -7.16
C LYS A 139 8.21 11.49 -8.37
N TYR A 140 6.99 10.94 -8.34
CA TYR A 140 6.53 9.93 -9.30
C TYR A 140 5.42 10.40 -10.24
N LEU A 141 4.67 11.45 -9.92
CA LEU A 141 3.66 12.00 -10.83
C LEU A 141 4.26 12.56 -12.14
N PRO A 142 5.46 13.19 -12.14
CA PRO A 142 6.10 13.61 -13.38
C PRO A 142 6.64 12.45 -14.25
N ARG A 143 6.78 11.24 -13.68
CA ARG A 143 7.34 10.07 -14.36
C ARG A 143 6.25 9.28 -15.09
N ILE A 144 5.78 9.86 -16.19
CA ILE A 144 4.69 9.33 -17.03
C ILE A 144 5.00 8.00 -17.72
N ASP A 145 6.28 7.63 -17.79
CA ASP A 145 6.78 6.36 -18.31
C ASP A 145 6.58 5.19 -17.32
N LEU A 146 6.30 5.51 -16.06
CA LEU A 146 6.06 4.56 -15.01
C LEU A 146 4.55 4.42 -14.79
N ASN A 147 3.98 3.28 -15.18
CA ASN A 147 2.58 2.93 -14.97
C ASN A 147 2.33 2.48 -13.52
N LEU A 148 2.73 3.34 -12.59
CA LEU A 148 2.79 3.05 -11.17
C LEU A 148 1.49 3.39 -10.44
N GLU A 149 1.56 3.18 -9.14
CA GLU A 149 0.49 3.32 -8.17
C GLU A 149 0.22 4.79 -7.79
N GLN A 150 0.50 5.76 -8.67
CA GLN A 150 0.30 7.20 -8.38
C GLN A 150 -1.15 7.54 -8.05
N PHE A 151 -2.12 6.82 -8.65
CA PHE A 151 -3.53 7.01 -8.37
C PHE A 151 -3.93 6.59 -6.94
N TRP A 152 -3.28 5.57 -6.37
CA TRP A 152 -3.49 5.20 -4.97
C TRP A 152 -3.01 6.30 -4.03
N ALA A 153 -1.86 6.89 -4.34
CA ALA A 153 -1.29 7.99 -3.56
C ALA A 153 -2.19 9.23 -3.60
N LEU A 154 -2.67 9.61 -4.78
CA LEU A 154 -3.59 10.74 -4.93
C LEU A 154 -4.93 10.47 -4.20
N GLY A 155 -5.51 9.28 -4.36
CA GLY A 155 -6.75 8.91 -3.67
C GLY A 155 -6.60 8.91 -2.15
N ALA A 156 -5.44 8.48 -1.63
CA ALA A 156 -5.10 8.57 -0.21
C ALA A 156 -4.97 10.02 0.27
N LEU A 157 -4.31 10.89 -0.50
CA LEU A 157 -4.14 12.29 -0.12
C LEU A 157 -5.46 13.03 -0.12
N LEU A 158 -6.31 12.83 -1.14
CA LEU A 158 -7.67 13.39 -1.19
C LEU A 158 -8.54 12.91 -0.02
N TYR A 159 -8.38 11.64 0.39
CA TYR A 159 -9.06 11.12 1.56
C TYR A 159 -8.58 11.84 2.83
N LEU A 160 -7.27 12.00 3.02
CA LEU A 160 -6.72 12.72 4.18
C LEU A 160 -7.12 14.20 4.20
N ASP A 161 -7.13 14.88 3.05
CA ASP A 161 -7.63 16.26 2.94
C ASP A 161 -9.06 16.39 3.46
N SER A 162 -9.93 15.45 3.09
CA SER A 162 -11.31 15.41 3.58
C SER A 162 -11.40 15.15 5.09
N GLU A 163 -10.54 14.30 5.66
CA GLU A 163 -10.58 13.95 7.08
C GLU A 163 -9.91 15.02 7.97
N LEU A 164 -8.89 15.70 7.46
CA LEU A 164 -8.09 16.71 8.17
C LEU A 164 -8.57 18.14 7.93
N GLY A 165 -9.42 18.36 6.91
CA GLY A 165 -9.84 19.69 6.48
C GLY A 165 -8.71 20.49 5.81
N SER A 166 -7.79 19.80 5.12
CA SER A 166 -6.71 20.39 4.33
C SER A 166 -7.00 20.35 2.83
N ASP A 167 -6.14 20.95 2.03
CA ASP A 167 -6.24 21.05 0.57
C ASP A 167 -4.91 20.73 -0.14
N GLU A 168 -4.07 19.89 0.49
CA GLU A 168 -2.71 19.54 0.03
C GLU A 168 -2.71 18.91 -1.38
N ALA A 169 -3.78 18.19 -1.74
CA ALA A 169 -3.94 17.55 -3.05
C ALA A 169 -4.14 18.55 -4.20
N THR A 170 -4.57 19.79 -3.91
CA THR A 170 -4.97 20.78 -4.92
C THR A 170 -3.86 21.04 -5.94
N GLN A 171 -2.61 21.16 -5.48
CA GLN A 171 -1.46 21.39 -6.36
C GLN A 171 -1.24 20.28 -7.41
N TYR A 172 -1.59 19.04 -7.07
CA TYR A 172 -1.48 17.90 -7.98
C TYR A 172 -2.65 17.87 -8.96
N LEU A 173 -3.85 18.24 -8.49
CA LEU A 173 -5.05 18.35 -9.31
C LEU A 173 -5.01 19.49 -10.31
N GLU A 174 -4.25 20.56 -10.10
CA GLU A 174 -4.26 21.74 -10.99
C GLU A 174 -3.20 21.71 -12.10
N GLY A 175 -2.36 20.66 -12.18
CA GLY A 175 -1.44 20.54 -13.31
C GLY A 175 -0.69 19.22 -13.47
N GLY A 176 -0.23 18.60 -12.38
CA GLY A 176 0.52 17.34 -12.44
C GLY A 176 -0.34 16.18 -12.95
N TRP A 177 -1.57 16.10 -12.45
CA TRP A 177 -2.51 15.04 -12.76
C TRP A 177 -3.03 15.11 -14.20
N GLN A 178 -3.40 16.29 -14.71
CA GLN A 178 -3.87 16.42 -16.10
C GLN A 178 -2.77 16.06 -17.11
N LYS A 179 -1.51 16.43 -16.84
CA LYS A 179 -0.38 16.07 -17.71
C LYS A 179 -0.18 14.56 -17.73
N TRP A 180 -0.27 13.92 -16.57
CA TRP A 180 -0.17 12.48 -16.44
C TRP A 180 -1.33 11.74 -17.14
N LEU A 181 -2.57 12.23 -17.02
CA LEU A 181 -3.70 11.70 -17.80
C LEU A 181 -3.54 11.90 -19.31
N ALA A 182 -3.00 13.04 -19.74
CA ALA A 182 -2.78 13.34 -21.15
C ALA A 182 -1.68 12.47 -21.80
N SER A 183 -0.76 11.90 -21.00
CA SER A 183 0.26 10.96 -21.49
C SER A 183 -0.27 9.55 -21.80
N GLY A 184 -1.56 9.30 -21.57
CA GLY A 184 -2.22 8.07 -22.00
C GLY A 184 -2.00 6.84 -21.10
N PRO A 185 -2.13 6.93 -19.76
CA PRO A 185 -2.39 5.73 -18.97
C PRO A 185 -3.61 5.01 -19.56
N THR A 186 -3.54 3.69 -19.68
CA THR A 186 -4.55 2.86 -20.36
C THR A 186 -5.93 2.93 -19.68
N MET A 187 -5.99 3.46 -18.46
CA MET A 187 -7.18 3.62 -17.64
C MET A 187 -7.48 5.10 -17.46
N GLN A 188 -8.68 5.54 -17.84
CA GLN A 188 -9.16 6.89 -17.49
C GLN A 188 -9.38 6.94 -15.98
N LEU A 189 -8.41 7.50 -15.27
CA LEU A 189 -8.47 7.68 -13.81
C LEU A 189 -9.10 9.04 -13.50
N ILE A 190 -10.06 9.02 -12.58
CA ILE A 190 -10.88 10.18 -12.21
C ILE A 190 -10.61 10.41 -10.73
N PRO A 191 -10.03 11.55 -10.31
CA PRO A 191 -9.69 11.82 -8.91
C PRO A 191 -10.83 11.51 -7.92
N ASP A 192 -12.06 11.82 -8.29
CA ASP A 192 -13.24 11.49 -7.50
C ASP A 192 -13.39 9.98 -7.29
N VAL A 193 -13.20 9.16 -8.32
CA VAL A 193 -13.26 7.69 -8.20
C VAL A 193 -12.20 7.20 -7.22
N GLU A 194 -11.01 7.79 -7.26
CA GLU A 194 -9.85 7.36 -6.48
C GLU A 194 -10.00 7.73 -5.00
N PHE A 195 -10.53 8.92 -4.73
CA PHE A 195 -11.00 9.33 -3.41
C PHE A 195 -12.08 8.37 -2.87
N HIS A 196 -13.13 8.10 -3.66
CA HIS A 196 -14.22 7.21 -3.24
C HIS A 196 -13.74 5.77 -3.03
N LEU A 197 -12.76 5.33 -3.81
CA LEU A 197 -12.14 4.02 -3.69
C LEU A 197 -11.39 3.92 -2.36
N MET A 198 -10.49 4.85 -2.07
CA MET A 198 -9.77 4.88 -0.80
C MET A 198 -10.72 4.97 0.39
N ARG A 199 -11.71 5.86 0.33
CA ARG A 199 -12.74 6.00 1.38
C ARG A 199 -13.45 4.67 1.67
N LYS A 200 -13.82 3.90 0.64
CA LYS A 200 -14.44 2.58 0.82
C LYS A 200 -13.50 1.58 1.48
N LEU A 201 -12.21 1.57 1.10
CA LEU A 201 -11.22 0.68 1.71
C LEU A 201 -10.98 1.03 3.18
N CYS A 202 -10.82 2.32 3.51
CA CYS A 202 -10.69 2.79 4.88
C CYS A 202 -11.91 2.46 5.73
N TYR A 203 -13.12 2.62 5.19
CA TYR A 203 -14.36 2.23 5.85
C TYR A 203 -14.42 0.71 6.11
N LEU A 204 -14.08 -0.12 5.11
CA LEU A 204 -14.04 -1.57 5.29
C LEU A 204 -13.03 -2.00 6.35
N ALA A 205 -11.83 -1.43 6.35
CA ALA A 205 -10.83 -1.70 7.38
C ALA A 205 -11.34 -1.35 8.79
N GLU A 206 -12.18 -0.32 8.94
CA GLU A 206 -12.80 0.01 10.23
C GLU A 206 -13.86 -1.02 10.61
N GLN A 207 -14.76 -1.32 9.69
CA GLN A 207 -15.83 -2.30 9.91
C GLN A 207 -15.27 -3.67 10.28
N TRP A 208 -14.23 -4.15 9.60
CA TRP A 208 -13.61 -5.44 9.87
C TRP A 208 -12.98 -5.48 11.27
N MET A 209 -12.31 -4.42 11.70
CA MET A 209 -11.72 -4.36 13.04
C MET A 209 -12.78 -4.34 14.16
N ASN A 210 -13.97 -3.78 13.90
CA ASN A 210 -15.08 -3.81 14.85
C ASN A 210 -15.66 -5.23 15.05
N THR A 211 -15.34 -6.20 14.17
CA THR A 211 -15.81 -7.60 14.31
C THR A 211 -14.94 -8.45 15.23
N VAL A 212 -13.77 -7.97 15.62
CA VAL A 212 -12.78 -8.69 16.44
C VAL A 212 -12.51 -8.01 17.78
N SER A 213 -13.38 -7.07 18.17
CA SER A 213 -13.31 -6.30 19.42
C SER A 213 -13.89 -7.06 20.61
#